data_AF-A0A820D4R7-F1
#
_entry.id   AF-A0A820D4R7-F1
#
_cell.length_a   1.000
_cell.length_b   1.000
_cell.length_c   1.000
_cell.angle_alpha   90.00
_cell.angle_beta   90.00
_cell.angle_gamma   90.00
#
_symmetry.space_group_name_H-M   'P 1'
#
loop_
_entity.id
_entity.type
_entity.pdbx_description
1 polymer ?
#
loop_
_entity_poly.entity_id
_entity_poly.type
_entity_poly.pdbx_seq_one_letter_code
_entity_poly.pdbx_strand_id
1 'polypeptide(L)'
;MSTSTIFIFVTGSGRAKDVPELVRETVATGWKTYTILTSNVSSVLPPDEIYNLSGSHAIRDYKDPPLNRFPFGTMLVAPCTFNTFNKLALGLADNLATSMIADALGAGCPIFIA
;
A
#
# COMPACT_ATOMS: atom_id res chain seq x y z
N MET A 1 18.41 15.16 -5.90
CA MET A 1 17.14 15.30 -5.16
C MET A 1 16.83 13.94 -4.57
N SER A 2 16.61 13.81 -3.26
CA SER A 2 16.24 12.51 -2.68
C SER A 2 14.82 12.16 -3.15
N THR A 3 14.68 11.09 -3.91
CA THR A 3 13.36 10.60 -4.36
C THR A 3 12.55 10.17 -3.15
N SER A 4 11.46 10.88 -2.85
CA SER A 4 10.49 10.48 -1.81
C SER A 4 9.89 9.12 -2.18
N THR A 5 9.72 8.24 -1.18
CA THR A 5 9.17 6.90 -1.36
C THR A 5 7.80 6.82 -0.69
N ILE A 6 6.81 6.24 -1.39
CA ILE A 6 5.45 6.02 -0.88
C ILE A 6 5.00 4.58 -1.12
N PHE A 7 4.37 4.02 -0.11
CA PHE A 7 3.74 2.70 -0.13
C PHE A 7 2.22 2.90 -0.05
N ILE A 8 1.52 2.54 -1.12
CA ILE A 8 0.06 2.64 -1.24
C ILE A 8 -0.53 1.27 -0.93
N PHE A 9 -1.17 1.17 0.23
CA PHE A 9 -1.88 0.00 0.69
C PHE A 9 -3.36 0.12 0.33
N VAL A 10 -3.86 -0.86 -0.41
CA VAL A 10 -5.19 -0.83 -1.00
C VAL A 10 -6.02 -1.93 -0.36
N THR A 11 -7.19 -1.56 0.17
CA THR A 11 -8.09 -2.51 0.81
C THR A 11 -9.40 -2.65 0.03
N GLY A 12 -10.16 -3.72 0.28
CA GLY A 12 -11.37 -4.10 -0.47
C GLY A 12 -12.59 -3.19 -0.27
N SER A 13 -12.43 -1.87 -0.44
CA SER A 13 -13.51 -0.90 -0.52
C SER A 13 -13.93 -0.68 -1.98
N GLY A 14 -15.19 -0.33 -2.23
CA GLY A 14 -15.66 0.02 -3.59
C GLY A 14 -14.87 1.14 -4.26
N ARG A 15 -14.21 2.00 -3.48
CA ARG A 15 -13.32 3.07 -3.96
C ARG A 15 -11.96 2.57 -4.46
N ALA A 16 -11.66 1.28 -4.33
CA ALA A 16 -10.44 0.70 -4.91
C ALA A 16 -10.37 0.88 -6.44
N LYS A 17 -11.52 1.12 -7.09
CA LYS A 17 -11.61 1.44 -8.52
C LYS A 17 -10.96 2.78 -8.91
N ASP A 18 -10.80 3.69 -7.96
CA ASP A 18 -10.21 5.01 -8.18
C ASP A 18 -8.67 4.98 -7.99
N VAL A 19 -8.15 3.90 -7.39
CA VAL A 19 -6.72 3.76 -7.07
C VAL A 19 -5.79 3.78 -8.29
N PRO A 20 -6.15 3.23 -9.46
CA PRO A 20 -5.27 3.34 -10.62
C PRO A 20 -4.93 4.79 -11.00
N GLU A 21 -5.86 5.72 -10.80
CA GLU A 21 -5.60 7.15 -11.02
C GLU A 21 -4.65 7.72 -9.97
N LEU A 22 -4.92 7.47 -8.68
CA LEU A 22 -4.05 7.86 -7.56
C LEU A 22 -2.60 7.39 -7.77
N VAL A 23 -2.39 6.13 -8.19
CA VAL A 23 -1.06 5.58 -8.43
C VAL A 23 -0.37 6.29 -9.58
N ARG A 24 -1.08 6.53 -10.70
CA ARG A 24 -0.52 7.25 -11.87
C ARG A 24 -0.11 8.68 -11.53
N GLU A 25 -0.95 9.40 -10.79
CA GLU A 25 -0.64 10.76 -10.34
C GLU A 25 0.57 10.77 -9.40
N THR A 26 0.62 9.84 -8.45
CA THR A 26 1.75 9.70 -7.51
C THR A 26 3.06 9.44 -8.25
N VAL A 27 3.05 8.52 -9.23
CA VAL A 27 4.21 8.26 -10.11
C VAL A 27 4.59 9.51 -10.91
N ALA A 28 3.62 10.25 -11.45
CA ALA A 28 3.87 11.47 -12.23
C ALA A 28 4.54 12.59 -11.40
N THR A 29 4.31 12.62 -10.08
CA THR A 29 5.03 13.54 -9.17
C THR A 29 6.49 13.12 -8.89
N GLY A 30 6.93 11.98 -9.43
CA GLY A 30 8.30 11.48 -9.31
C GLY A 30 8.58 10.70 -8.04
N TRP A 31 7.55 10.31 -7.28
CA TRP A 31 7.70 9.48 -6.08
C TRP A 31 8.00 8.03 -6.46
N LYS A 32 8.92 7.40 -5.72
CA LYS A 32 9.11 5.96 -5.81
C LYS A 32 7.90 5.28 -5.19
N THR A 33 7.05 4.71 -6.04
CA THR A 33 5.71 4.25 -5.65
C THR A 33 5.69 2.73 -5.55
N TYR A 34 5.17 2.23 -4.43
CA TYR A 34 4.91 0.82 -4.19
C TYR A 34 3.44 0.58 -3.97
N THR A 35 2.90 -0.52 -4.46
CA THR A 35 1.48 -0.89 -4.28
C THR A 35 1.36 -2.26 -3.64
N ILE A 36 0.52 -2.33 -2.60
CA ILE A 36 0.28 -3.52 -1.79
C ILE A 36 -1.22 -3.65 -1.62
N LEU A 37 -1.80 -4.79 -2.01
CA LEU A 37 -3.24 -4.99 -1.98
C LEU A 37 -3.58 -6.07 -0.95
N THR A 38 -4.63 -5.85 -0.16
CA THR A 38 -5.28 -6.95 0.56
C THR A 38 -5.99 -7.87 -0.45
N SER A 39 -6.17 -9.15 -0.11
CA SER A 39 -6.87 -10.11 -0.98
C SER A 39 -8.29 -9.66 -1.36
N ASN A 40 -8.99 -8.93 -0.47
CA ASN A 40 -10.35 -8.43 -0.69
C ASN A 40 -10.47 -7.42 -1.84
N VAL A 41 -9.36 -6.85 -2.33
CA VAL A 41 -9.37 -5.98 -3.52
C VAL A 41 -9.89 -6.72 -4.75
N SER A 42 -9.62 -8.03 -4.84
CA SER A 42 -10.08 -8.89 -5.94
C SER A 42 -11.61 -8.98 -6.06
N SER A 43 -12.34 -8.69 -4.98
CA SER A 43 -13.80 -8.62 -5.00
C SER A 43 -14.35 -7.32 -5.60
N VAL A 44 -13.49 -6.33 -5.87
CA VAL A 44 -13.86 -5.01 -6.39
C VAL A 44 -13.36 -4.80 -7.82
N LEU A 45 -12.12 -5.21 -8.10
CA LEU A 45 -11.48 -5.15 -9.40
C LEU A 45 -10.35 -6.20 -9.50
N PRO A 46 -9.97 -6.64 -10.71
CA PRO A 46 -8.78 -7.46 -10.91
C PRO A 46 -7.53 -6.75 -10.33
N PRO A 47 -6.78 -7.38 -9.40
CA PRO A 47 -5.60 -6.77 -8.77
C PRO A 47 -4.54 -6.30 -9.76
N ASP A 48 -4.45 -6.97 -10.90
CA ASP A 48 -3.52 -6.64 -12.00
C ASP A 48 -3.76 -5.26 -12.62
N GLU A 49 -4.96 -4.69 -12.48
CA GLU A 49 -5.24 -3.31 -12.89
C GLU A 49 -4.45 -2.27 -12.06
N ILE A 50 -4.01 -2.64 -10.86
CA ILE A 50 -3.14 -1.81 -10.01
C ILE A 50 -1.69 -2.29 -10.10
N TYR A 51 -1.44 -3.60 -10.01
CA TYR A 51 -0.08 -4.14 -9.97
C TYR A 51 0.73 -3.92 -11.25
N ASN A 52 0.08 -3.77 -12.40
CA ASN A 52 0.76 -3.59 -13.69
C ASN A 52 0.92 -2.11 -14.11
N LEU A 53 0.57 -1.16 -13.23
CA LEU A 53 0.70 0.27 -13.53
C LEU A 53 2.18 0.66 -13.65
N SER A 54 2.53 1.23 -14.81
CA SER A 54 3.89 1.63 -15.11
C SER A 54 4.44 2.64 -14.09
N GLY A 55 5.68 2.43 -13.66
CA GLY A 55 6.35 3.27 -12.66
C GLY A 55 6.01 2.96 -11.20
N SER A 56 5.00 2.12 -10.94
CA SER A 56 4.76 1.53 -9.63
C SER A 56 5.46 0.18 -9.48
N HIS A 57 5.80 -0.18 -8.24
CA HIS A 57 6.37 -1.47 -7.88
C HIS A 57 5.38 -2.27 -7.03
N ALA A 58 4.85 -3.35 -7.58
CA ALA A 58 3.99 -4.29 -6.86
C ALA A 58 4.78 -5.07 -5.80
N ILE A 59 4.22 -5.17 -4.59
CA ILE A 59 4.67 -6.13 -3.56
C ILE A 59 3.48 -7.04 -3.25
N ARG A 60 3.54 -8.29 -3.72
CA ARG A 60 2.44 -9.24 -3.63
C ARG A 60 2.62 -10.23 -2.49
N ASP A 61 3.87 -10.50 -2.12
CA ASP A 61 4.26 -11.47 -1.09
C ASP A 61 5.51 -11.01 -0.34
N TYR A 62 5.78 -11.61 0.82
CA TYR A 62 7.01 -11.42 1.60
C TYR A 62 8.28 -11.85 0.87
N LYS A 63 8.19 -12.44 -0.32
CA LYS A 63 9.33 -12.75 -1.20
C LYS A 63 9.61 -11.66 -2.23
N ASP A 64 8.69 -10.73 -2.44
CA ASP A 64 8.86 -9.66 -3.41
C ASP A 64 9.72 -8.53 -2.84
N PRO A 65 10.71 -8.02 -3.58
CA PRO A 65 11.48 -6.86 -3.14
C PRO A 65 10.56 -5.64 -2.96
N PRO A 66 10.87 -4.75 -1.99
CA PRO A 66 12.17 -4.56 -1.38
C PRO A 66 12.26 -5.14 0.03
N LEU A 67 12.66 -6.41 0.17
CA LEU A 67 12.81 -7.05 1.49
C LEU A 67 14.04 -6.58 2.28
N ASN A 68 14.95 -5.87 1.60
CA ASN A 68 16.20 -5.39 2.18
C ASN A 68 16.07 -3.97 2.75
N ARG A 69 14.90 -3.35 2.59
CA ARG A 69 14.51 -2.12 3.27
C ARG A 69 13.22 -2.45 3.99
N PHE A 70 13.19 -2.29 5.31
CA PHE A 70 11.93 -1.92 5.97
C PHE A 70 11.22 -0.88 5.10
N PRO A 71 9.88 -0.83 5.06
CA PRO A 71 9.20 0.22 4.33
C PRO A 71 9.57 1.58 4.97
N PHE A 72 10.64 2.21 4.46
CA PHE A 72 11.14 3.51 4.87
C PHE A 72 10.61 4.50 3.85
N GLY A 73 9.62 5.26 4.25
CA GLY A 73 8.91 6.18 3.37
C GLY A 73 7.60 6.62 3.99
N THR A 74 6.70 7.11 3.15
CA THR A 74 5.33 7.44 3.56
C THR A 74 4.41 6.26 3.30
N MET A 75 3.60 5.89 4.28
CA MET A 75 2.56 4.90 4.10
C MET A 75 1.24 5.61 3.82
N LEU A 76 0.55 5.19 2.78
CA LEU A 76 -0.81 5.63 2.47
C LEU A 76 -1.71 4.39 2.44
N VAL A 77 -2.61 4.26 3.40
CA VAL A 77 -3.64 3.22 3.38
C VAL A 77 -4.90 3.84 2.78
N ALA A 78 -5.12 3.63 1.47
CA ALA A 78 -6.20 4.27 0.74
C ALA A 78 -6.69 3.41 -0.45
N PRO A 79 -7.98 3.06 -0.51
CA PRO A 79 -8.94 3.18 0.59
C PRO A 79 -8.60 2.22 1.74
N CYS A 80 -8.87 2.65 2.97
CA CYS A 80 -8.83 1.84 4.18
C CYS A 80 -10.26 1.45 4.58
N THR A 81 -10.61 0.18 4.42
CA THR A 81 -11.85 -0.36 4.97
C THR A 81 -11.81 -0.33 6.49
N PHE A 82 -12.98 -0.23 7.11
CA PHE A 82 -13.10 -0.25 8.57
C PHE A 82 -12.54 -1.54 9.20
N ASN A 83 -12.62 -2.67 8.49
CA ASN A 83 -12.00 -3.93 8.91
C ASN A 83 -10.47 -3.80 9.03
N THR A 84 -9.80 -3.25 8.00
CA THR A 84 -8.35 -3.03 8.05
C THR A 84 -8.00 -1.99 9.11
N PHE A 85 -8.75 -0.89 9.22
CA PHE A 85 -8.53 0.11 10.27
C PHE A 85 -8.59 -0.50 11.68
N ASN A 86 -9.61 -1.29 11.97
CA ASN A 86 -9.74 -1.96 13.27
C ASN A 86 -8.58 -2.93 13.53
N LYS A 87 -8.12 -3.67 12.51
CA LYS A 87 -6.92 -4.52 12.64
C LYS A 87 -5.69 -3.70 13.01
N LEU A 88 -5.45 -2.59 12.32
CA LEU A 88 -4.32 -1.70 12.63
C LEU A 88 -4.42 -1.13 14.05
N ALA A 89 -5.60 -0.65 14.45
CA ALA A 89 -5.82 -0.08 15.79
C ALA A 89 -5.62 -1.11 16.92
N LEU A 90 -5.90 -2.38 16.66
CA LEU A 90 -5.70 -3.49 17.60
C LEU A 90 -4.30 -4.14 17.52
N GLY A 91 -3.44 -3.67 16.61
CA GLY A 91 -2.11 -4.26 16.40
C GLY A 91 -2.13 -5.64 15.73
N LEU A 92 -3.18 -5.96 14.97
CA LEU A 92 -3.30 -7.22 14.25
C LEU A 92 -2.53 -7.17 12.92
N ALA A 93 -1.48 -7.98 12.81
CA ALA A 93 -0.60 -8.13 11.64
C ALA A 93 -0.84 -9.50 10.96
N ASP A 94 -2.04 -9.71 10.43
CA ASP A 94 -2.50 -11.03 9.95
C ASP A 94 -2.36 -11.27 8.44
N ASN A 95 -1.92 -10.26 7.71
CA ASN A 95 -1.62 -10.31 6.27
C ASN A 95 -0.49 -9.34 5.91
N LEU A 96 0.07 -9.48 4.70
CA LEU A 96 1.21 -8.67 4.23
C LEU A 96 1.02 -7.17 4.45
N ALA A 97 -0.14 -6.60 4.07
CA ALA A 97 -0.39 -5.17 4.20
C ALA A 97 -0.36 -4.73 5.66
N THR A 98 -1.09 -5.42 6.54
CA THR A 98 -1.13 -5.06 7.97
C THR A 98 0.20 -5.26 8.68
N SER A 99 0.97 -6.29 8.30
CA SER A 99 2.30 -6.53 8.87
C SER A 99 3.29 -5.45 8.44
N MET A 100 3.33 -5.10 7.15
CA MET A 100 4.21 -4.02 6.67
C MET A 100 3.86 -2.67 7.28
N ILE A 101 2.57 -2.37 7.50
CA ILE A 101 2.15 -1.14 8.18
C ILE A 101 2.58 -1.16 9.65
N ALA A 102 2.47 -2.30 10.34
CA ALA A 102 2.92 -2.44 11.72
C ALA A 102 4.44 -2.25 11.84
N ASP A 103 5.22 -2.81 10.92
CA ASP A 103 6.67 -2.61 10.84
C ASP A 103 7.03 -1.13 10.58
N ALA A 104 6.33 -0.49 9.64
CA ALA A 104 6.50 0.93 9.35
C ALA A 104 6.19 1.82 10.57
N LEU A 105 5.14 1.47 11.32
CA LEU A 105 4.76 2.16 12.56
C LEU A 105 5.87 2.03 13.61
N GLY A 106 6.39 0.81 13.82
CA GLY A 106 7.52 0.56 14.73
C GLY A 106 8.79 1.30 14.33
N ALA A 107 8.99 1.49 13.01
CA ALA A 107 10.10 2.27 12.46
C ALA A 107 9.89 3.79 12.49
N GLY A 108 8.75 4.29 12.98
CA GLY A 108 8.45 5.72 13.05
C GLY A 108 8.16 6.38 11.70
N CYS A 109 7.73 5.61 10.70
CA CYS A 109 7.37 6.16 9.40
C CYS A 109 6.03 6.92 9.46
N PRO A 110 5.85 7.98 8.66
CA PRO A 110 4.56 8.67 8.54
C PRO A 110 3.52 7.75 7.88
N ILE A 111 2.34 7.66 8.49
CA ILE A 111 1.21 6.84 8.03
C ILE A 111 -0.03 7.71 7.88
N PHE A 112 -0.62 7.70 6.68
CA PHE A 112 -1.89 8.34 6.37
C PHE A 112 -2.94 7.26 6.09
N ILE A 113 -4.15 7.44 6.60
CA ILE A 113 -5.27 6.52 6.45
C ILE A 113 -6.45 7.30 5.86
N ALA A 114 -7.01 6.82 4.76
CA ALA A 114 -8.12 7.45 4.04
C ALA A 114 -9.13 6.42 3.52
#